data_AF-D2RFN6-F1
#
_entry.id   AF-D2RFN6-F1
#
_cell.length_a   1.000
_cell.length_b   1.000
_cell.length_c   1.000
_cell.angle_alpha   90.00
_cell.angle_beta   90.00
_cell.angle_gamma   90.00
#
_symmetry.space_group_name_H-M   'P 1'
#
loop_
_entity.id
_entity.type
_entity.pdbx_description
1 polymer ?
#
loop_
_entity_poly.entity_id
_entity_poly.type
_entity_poly.pdbx_seq_one_letter_code
_entity_poly.pdbx_strand_id
1 'polypeptide(L)'
;MLRKVICAVGLVVCGYLLYLTEYVGICLDHCDPFNYSLGLAWFLIGLILKERGLQIWALAGLLGIAYFVIRELFEGFCLYCTFIHLIALTAVLSTKTDRALSRYHRKVR
;
A
#
# COMPACT_ATOMS: atom_id res chain seq x y z
N MET A 1 -0.97 -15.21 4.34
CA MET A 1 -0.55 -14.48 5.58
C MET A 1 0.43 -13.37 5.26
N LEU A 2 1.31 -13.55 4.28
CA LEU A 2 2.30 -12.56 3.87
C LEU A 2 1.70 -11.19 3.55
N ARG A 3 0.56 -11.15 2.84
CA ARG A 3 -0.17 -9.90 2.55
C ARG A 3 -0.42 -9.08 3.81
N LYS A 4 -0.88 -9.72 4.89
CA LYS A 4 -1.22 -9.03 6.13
C LYS A 4 0.02 -8.43 6.80
N VAL A 5 1.14 -9.14 6.75
CA VAL A 5 2.42 -8.63 7.28
C VAL A 5 2.84 -7.40 6.50
N ILE A 6 2.82 -7.47 5.16
CA ILE A 6 3.19 -6.32 4.30
C ILE A 6 2.23 -5.14 4.54
N CYS A 7 0.93 -5.37 4.66
CA CYS A 7 -0.03 -4.31 4.97
C CYS A 7 0.19 -3.70 6.35
N ALA A 8 0.58 -4.48 7.37
CA ALA A 8 0.91 -3.96 8.69
C ALA A 8 2.17 -3.09 8.64
N VAL A 9 3.21 -3.51 7.91
CA VAL A 9 4.41 -2.70 7.68
C VAL A 9 4.05 -1.40 6.95
N GLY A 10 3.24 -1.49 5.89
CA GLY A 10 2.77 -0.33 5.14
C GLY A 10 1.99 0.67 6.00
N LEU A 11 1.15 0.20 6.93
CA LEU A 11 0.46 1.06 7.90
C LEU A 11 1.42 1.84 8.78
N VAL A 12 2.42 1.17 9.35
CA VAL A 12 3.42 1.81 10.22
C VAL A 12 4.21 2.85 9.43
N VAL A 13 4.63 2.51 8.20
CA VAL A 13 5.38 3.43 7.32
C VAL A 13 4.53 4.64 6.93
N CYS A 14 3.27 4.44 6.52
CA CYS A 14 2.36 5.55 6.22
C CYS A 14 2.10 6.44 7.44
N GLY A 15 1.89 5.86 8.62
CA GLY A 15 1.70 6.63 9.86
C GLY A 15 2.93 7.44 10.24
N TYR A 16 4.12 6.86 10.09
CA TYR A 16 5.37 7.55 10.31
C TYR A 16 5.58 8.70 9.31
N LEU A 17 5.27 8.48 8.03
CA LEU A 17 5.38 9.53 7.02
C LEU A 17 4.39 10.65 7.24
N LEU A 18 3.17 10.34 7.68
CA LEU A 18 2.16 11.33 8.04
C LEU A 18 2.65 12.22 9.20
N TYR A 19 3.27 11.61 10.22
CA TYR A 19 3.95 12.33 11.30
C TYR A 19 5.08 13.23 10.77
N LEU A 20 5.92 12.73 9.86
CA LEU A 20 7.00 13.52 9.29
C LEU A 20 6.50 14.72 8.47
N THR A 21 5.45 14.55 7.66
CA THR A 21 4.85 15.67 6.91
C THR A 21 4.24 16.72 7.81
N GLU A 22 3.46 16.32 8.81
CA GLU A 22 2.74 17.25 9.68
C GLU A 22 3.67 18.00 10.64
N TYR A 23 4.68 17.32 11.20
CA TYR A 23 5.45 17.85 12.33
C TYR A 23 6.91 18.19 12.02
N VAL A 24 7.50 17.62 10.97
CA VAL A 24 8.95 17.72 10.71
C VAL A 24 9.27 18.38 9.37
N GLY A 25 8.35 18.37 8.40
CA GLY A 25 8.52 19.06 7.11
C GLY A 25 9.63 18.50 6.22
N ILE A 26 10.09 17.26 6.45
CA ILE A 26 11.21 16.63 5.72
C ILE A 26 10.90 16.50 4.21
N CYS A 27 9.62 16.46 3.85
CA CYS A 27 9.18 16.22 2.48
C CYS A 27 9.11 17.48 1.58
N LEU A 28 9.62 18.65 2.05
CA LEU A 28 9.84 19.85 1.22
C LEU A 28 8.66 20.22 0.30
N ASP A 29 7.43 20.26 0.83
CA ASP A 29 6.17 20.57 0.11
C ASP A 29 5.78 19.64 -1.05
N HIS A 30 6.54 18.57 -1.32
CA HIS A 30 6.21 17.59 -2.38
C HIS A 30 5.35 16.44 -1.89
N CYS A 31 5.00 16.41 -0.60
CA CYS A 31 4.21 15.34 -0.02
C CYS A 31 2.94 15.88 0.62
N ASP A 32 1.81 15.44 0.07
CA ASP A 32 0.48 15.79 0.56
C ASP A 32 0.04 14.78 1.64
N PRO A 33 -0.27 15.24 2.88
CA PRO A 33 -0.74 14.37 3.96
C PRO A 33 -2.03 13.62 3.61
N PHE A 34 -2.84 14.15 2.68
CA PHE A 34 -4.03 13.46 2.18
C PHE A 34 -3.67 12.14 1.48
N ASN A 35 -2.57 12.12 0.70
CA ASN A 35 -2.14 10.93 -0.02
C ASN A 35 -1.71 9.80 0.93
N TYR A 36 -1.01 10.15 2.02
CA TYR A 36 -0.63 9.18 3.05
C TYR A 36 -1.82 8.65 3.83
N SER A 37 -2.84 9.49 4.06
CA SER A 37 -4.10 9.08 4.68
C SER A 37 -4.85 8.06 3.83
N LEU A 38 -4.88 8.25 2.50
CA LEU A 38 -5.42 7.28 1.55
C LEU A 38 -4.63 5.96 1.56
N GLY A 39 -3.29 6.03 1.60
CA GLY A 39 -2.43 4.86 1.74
C GLY A 39 -2.71 4.08 3.02
N LEU A 40 -2.82 4.78 4.16
CA LEU A 40 -3.20 4.24 5.46
C LEU A 40 -4.53 3.48 5.39
N ALA A 41 -5.56 4.12 4.84
CA ALA A 41 -6.88 3.51 4.67
C ALA A 41 -6.79 2.26 3.78
N TRP A 42 -6.03 2.32 2.68
CA TRP A 42 -5.86 1.20 1.75
C TRP A 42 -5.17 0.00 2.41
N PHE A 43 -4.09 0.21 3.17
CA PHE A 43 -3.41 -0.85 3.90
C PHE A 43 -4.27 -1.42 5.03
N LEU A 44 -5.05 -0.58 5.73
CA LEU A 44 -5.99 -1.02 6.77
C LEU A 44 -7.08 -1.92 6.19
N ILE A 45 -7.66 -1.54 5.06
CA ILE A 45 -8.62 -2.38 4.33
C ILE A 45 -7.95 -3.71 3.97
N GLY A 46 -6.70 -3.68 3.48
CA GLY A 46 -5.92 -4.88 3.14
C GLY A 46 -5.72 -5.87 4.30
N LEU A 47 -5.69 -5.41 5.55
CA LEU A 47 -5.64 -6.29 6.73
C LEU A 47 -6.95 -7.04 6.97
N ILE A 48 -8.07 -6.33 6.83
CA ILE A 48 -9.41 -6.81 7.22
C ILE A 48 -10.08 -7.60 6.09
N LEU A 49 -9.76 -7.29 4.83
CA LEU A 49 -10.47 -7.80 3.66
C LEU A 49 -10.29 -9.32 3.46
N LYS A 50 -11.42 -9.99 3.22
CA LYS A 50 -11.53 -11.41 2.84
C LYS A 50 -11.42 -11.60 1.31
N GLU A 51 -11.35 -12.85 0.86
CA GLU A 51 -11.01 -13.18 -0.54
C GLU A 51 -11.88 -12.54 -1.62
N ARG A 52 -13.19 -12.35 -1.36
CA ARG A 52 -14.15 -11.82 -2.36
C ARG A 52 -13.86 -10.36 -2.75
N GLY A 53 -13.23 -9.56 -1.90
CA GLY A 53 -12.91 -8.15 -2.19
C GLY A 53 -11.48 -7.92 -2.70
N LEU A 54 -10.62 -8.93 -2.65
CA LEU A 54 -9.18 -8.76 -2.87
C LEU A 54 -8.81 -8.22 -4.25
N GLN A 55 -9.58 -8.57 -5.29
CA GLN A 55 -9.28 -8.13 -6.65
C GLN A 55 -9.56 -6.64 -6.81
N ILE A 56 -10.68 -6.17 -6.26
CA ILE A 56 -11.06 -4.76 -6.30
C ILE A 56 -10.05 -3.94 -5.51
N TRP A 57 -9.69 -4.41 -4.31
CA TRP A 57 -8.66 -3.78 -3.48
C TRP A 57 -7.30 -3.71 -4.18
N ALA A 58 -6.88 -4.81 -4.81
CA ALA A 58 -5.63 -4.86 -5.57
C ALA A 58 -5.65 -3.93 -6.78
N LEU A 59 -6.77 -3.88 -7.52
CA LEU A 59 -6.94 -2.99 -8.67
C LEU A 59 -6.91 -1.53 -8.24
N ALA A 60 -7.62 -1.17 -7.17
CA ALA A 60 -7.58 0.17 -6.59
C ALA A 60 -6.16 0.56 -6.15
N GLY A 61 -5.41 -0.38 -5.59
CA GLY A 61 -4.01 -0.17 -5.22
C GLY A 61 -3.12 0.10 -6.44
N LEU A 62 -3.27 -0.68 -7.52
CA LEU A 62 -2.52 -0.47 -8.76
C LEU A 62 -2.85 0.87 -9.41
N LEU A 63 -4.12 1.25 -9.46
CA LEU A 63 -4.55 2.55 -9.99
C LEU A 63 -4.01 3.70 -9.15
N GLY A 64 -4.06 3.58 -7.82
CA GLY A 64 -3.49 4.56 -6.90
C GLY A 64 -1.98 4.73 -7.11
N ILE A 65 -1.23 3.63 -7.17
CA ILE A 65 0.22 3.66 -7.45
C ILE A 65 0.49 4.34 -8.78
N ALA A 66 -0.22 3.96 -9.86
CA ALA A 66 -0.03 4.55 -11.17
C ALA A 66 -0.30 6.06 -11.16
N TYR A 67 -1.38 6.50 -10.52
CA TYR A 67 -1.72 7.91 -10.38
C TYR A 67 -0.65 8.69 -9.62
N PHE A 68 -0.18 8.18 -8.48
CA PHE A 68 0.82 8.87 -7.67
C PHE A 68 2.20 8.87 -8.31
N VAL A 69 2.60 7.80 -8.99
CA VAL A 69 3.84 7.78 -9.78
C VAL A 69 3.78 8.82 -10.91
N ILE A 70 2.64 8.95 -11.60
CA ILE A 70 2.48 10.00 -12.62
C ILE A 70 2.62 11.39 -11.99
N ARG A 71 1.97 11.67 -10.85
CA ARG A 71 2.13 12.95 -10.15
C ARG A 71 3.59 13.20 -9.75
N GLU A 72 4.28 12.20 -9.23
CA GLU A 72 5.69 12.28 -8.82
C GLU A 72 6.61 12.66 -10.00
N LEU A 73 6.31 12.21 -11.22
CA LEU A 73 7.05 12.61 -12.43
C LEU A 73 6.89 14.10 -12.77
N PHE A 74 5.76 14.73 -12.41
CA PHE A 74 5.47 16.14 -12.72
C PHE A 74 5.82 17.09 -11.56
N GLU A 75 5.65 16.65 -10.32
CA GLU A 75 5.80 17.50 -9.12
C GLU A 75 7.17 17.37 -8.46
N GLY A 76 7.93 16.31 -8.76
CA GLY A 76 9.26 16.07 -8.22
C GLY A 76 9.37 14.71 -7.53
N PHE A 77 10.55 14.09 -7.64
CA PHE A 77 10.81 12.77 -7.08
C PHE A 77 10.85 12.78 -5.55
N CYS A 78 10.14 11.85 -4.91
CA CYS A 78 10.17 11.64 -3.47
C CYS A 78 10.50 10.17 -3.15
N LEU A 79 11.70 9.96 -2.59
CA LEU A 79 12.17 8.65 -2.17
C LEU A 79 11.16 7.91 -1.27
N TYR A 80 10.52 8.63 -0.36
CA TYR A 80 9.55 8.06 0.58
C TYR A 80 8.25 7.62 -0.10
N CYS A 81 7.75 8.41 -1.06
CA CYS A 81 6.58 8.04 -1.86
C CYS A 81 6.87 6.82 -2.72
N THR A 82 8.01 6.81 -3.41
CA THR A 82 8.48 5.65 -4.17
C THR A 82 8.60 4.40 -3.29
N PHE A 83 9.11 4.52 -2.06
CA PHE A 83 9.19 3.40 -1.13
C PHE A 83 7.81 2.84 -0.73
N ILE A 84 6.82 3.71 -0.47
CA ILE A 84 5.44 3.27 -0.25
C ILE A 84 4.88 2.57 -1.48
N HIS A 85 5.12 3.08 -2.70
CA HIS A 85 4.65 2.44 -3.93
C HIS A 85 5.17 1.01 -4.06
N LEU A 86 6.43 0.76 -3.70
CA LEU A 86 7.01 -0.58 -3.68
C LEU A 86 6.36 -1.48 -2.63
N ILE A 87 6.10 -0.98 -1.42
CA ILE A 87 5.38 -1.73 -0.38
C ILE A 87 3.95 -2.07 -0.84
N ALA A 88 3.24 -1.11 -1.42
CA ALA A 88 1.89 -1.33 -1.94
C ALA A 88 1.88 -2.36 -3.08
N LEU A 89 2.84 -2.28 -4.01
CA LEU A 89 2.97 -3.23 -5.10
C LEU A 89 3.28 -4.65 -4.60
N THR A 90 4.19 -4.80 -3.64
CA THR A 90 4.49 -6.11 -3.03
C THR A 90 3.29 -6.68 -2.28
N ALA A 91 2.50 -5.82 -1.62
CA ALA A 91 1.24 -6.23 -1.00
C ALA A 91 0.25 -6.77 -2.03
N VAL A 92 0.10 -6.10 -3.18
CA VAL A 92 -0.74 -6.57 -4.30
C VAL A 92 -0.23 -7.90 -4.84
N LEU A 93 1.06 -8.03 -5.13
CA LEU A 93 1.64 -9.26 -5.70
C LEU A 93 1.48 -10.46 -4.76
N SER A 94 1.62 -10.25 -3.45
CA SER A 94 1.46 -11.30 -2.44
C SER A 94 0.05 -11.91 -2.41
N THR A 95 -0.97 -11.22 -2.94
CA THR A 95 -2.33 -11.76 -3.02
C THR A 95 -2.45 -12.99 -3.93
N LYS A 96 -1.61 -13.09 -4.98
CA LYS A 96 -1.59 -14.27 -5.86
C LYS A 96 -1.05 -15.48 -5.12
N THR A 97 0.03 -15.29 -4.35
CA THR A 97 0.67 -16.34 -3.56
C THR A 97 -0.23 -16.84 -2.44
N ASP A 98 -0.89 -15.93 -1.71
CA ASP A 98 -1.83 -16.29 -0.65
C ASP A 98 -3.04 -17.08 -1.19
N ARG A 99 -3.54 -16.75 -2.39
CA ARG A 99 -4.63 -17.50 -3.04
C ARG A 99 -4.21 -18.92 -3.43
N ALA A 100 -2.99 -19.11 -3.90
CA ALA A 100 -2.48 -20.44 -4.27
C ALA A 100 -2.36 -21.34 -3.02
N LEU A 101 -1.83 -20.81 -1.92
CA LEU A 101 -1.70 -21.52 -0.65
C LEU A 101 -3.07 -21.89 -0.05
N SER A 102 -4.04 -20.96 -0.06
CA SER A 102 -5.39 -21.23 0.43
C SER A 102 -6.11 -22.35 -0.34
N ARG A 103 -5.91 -22.43 -1.67
CA ARG A 103 -6.50 -23.52 -2.48
C ARG A 103 -5.84 -24.86 -2.23
N TYR A 104 -4.52 -24.88 -2.04
CA TYR A 104 -3.80 -26.11 -1.71
C TYR A 104 -4.31 -26.72 -0.40
N HIS A 105 -4.37 -25.92 0.68
CA HIS A 105 -4.88 -26.41 1.96
C HIS A 105 -6.34 -26.87 1.93
N ARG A 106 -7.19 -26.29 1.08
CA ARG A 106 -8.59 -26.73 0.92
C ARG A 106 -8.72 -28.05 0.15
N LYS A 107 -7.74 -28.42 -0.68
CA LYS A 107 -7.71 -29.73 -1.37
C LYS A 107 -7.20 -30.88 -0.52
N VAL A 108 -6.37 -30.57 0.49
CA VAL A 108 -5.71 -31.56 1.35
C VAL A 108 -6.55 -31.92 2.59
N ARG A 109 -7.63 -31.18 2.85
CA ARG A 109 -8.59 -31.43 3.93
C ARG A 109 -9.91 -31.92 3.34
#